data_AF-A0AAN8TL11-F1
#
_entry.id   AF-A0AAN8TL11-F1
#
_cell.length_a   1.000
_cell.length_b   1.000
_cell.length_c   1.000
_cell.angle_alpha   90.00
_cell.angle_beta   90.00
_cell.angle_gamma   90.00
#
_symmetry.space_group_name_H-M   'P 1'
#
loop_
_entity.id
_entity.type
_entity.pdbx_description
1 polymer ?
#
loop_
_entity_poly.entity_id
_entity_poly.type
_entity_poly.pdbx_seq_one_letter_code
_entity_poly.pdbx_strand_id
1 'polypeptide(L)'
;MREVQWLDAGYTPNCEEYMKNALVSCGYMMTATTSLVGIDEFISRETFEWMINVPLIVQAISAINRITCDMTGHEVEQQRAHIPSIIECYMKEYGASKEETYIEFQKEITNAWKDINNALIFRPTKVPMFVLERVLNCARVMDTLYQEGDGYTNSKGNVKNMINFLLVESIDV
;
A
#
# COMPACT_ATOMS: atom_id res chain seq x y z
N MET A 1 4.73 -2.99 16.32
CA MET A 1 4.52 -3.45 17.72
C MET A 1 3.05 -3.59 18.08
N ARG A 2 2.16 -2.66 17.70
CA ARG A 2 0.73 -2.71 18.09
C ARG A 2 -0.02 -3.93 17.55
N GLU A 3 0.25 -4.36 16.32
CA GLU A 3 -0.35 -5.57 15.73
C GLU A 3 -0.07 -6.83 16.56
N VAL A 4 1.18 -7.00 17.02
CA VAL A 4 1.55 -8.12 17.90
C VAL A 4 0.79 -8.06 19.22
N GLN A 5 0.65 -6.87 19.81
CA GLN A 5 -0.13 -6.68 21.04
C GLN A 5 -1.61 -7.04 20.84
N TRP A 6 -2.20 -6.71 19.70
CA TRP A 6 -3.57 -7.10 19.36
C TRP A 6 -3.70 -8.61 19.18
N LEU A 7 -2.74 -9.24 18.50
CA LEU A 7 -2.71 -10.69 18.32
C LEU A 7 -2.66 -11.42 19.65
N ASP A 8 -1.70 -11.05 20.52
CA ASP A 8 -1.50 -11.70 21.83
C ASP A 8 -2.72 -11.51 22.75
N ALA A 9 -3.42 -10.38 22.65
CA ALA A 9 -4.62 -10.09 23.42
C ALA A 9 -5.91 -10.67 22.81
N GLY A 10 -5.87 -11.24 21.60
CA GLY A 10 -7.07 -11.61 20.85
C GLY A 10 -7.99 -10.41 20.55
N TYR A 11 -7.42 -9.21 20.46
CA TYR A 11 -8.16 -7.97 20.28
C TYR A 11 -8.43 -7.72 18.79
N THR A 12 -9.67 -7.36 18.46
CA THR A 12 -10.03 -6.84 17.13
C THR A 12 -10.25 -5.34 17.24
N PRO A 13 -9.40 -4.51 16.62
CA PRO A 13 -9.63 -3.07 16.55
C PRO A 13 -10.84 -2.74 15.68
N ASN A 14 -11.34 -1.51 15.80
CA ASN A 14 -12.25 -0.95 14.80
C ASN A 14 -11.48 -0.50 13.55
N CYS A 15 -12.18 -0.15 12.47
CA CYS A 15 -11.59 0.19 11.18
C CYS A 15 -10.63 1.38 11.28
N GLU A 16 -11.03 2.44 12.00
CA GLU A 16 -10.21 3.64 12.16
C GLU A 16 -8.91 3.34 12.91
N GLU A 17 -8.99 2.61 14.02
CA GLU A 17 -7.85 2.22 14.83
C GLU A 17 -6.90 1.30 14.06
N TYR A 18 -7.45 0.32 13.34
CA TYR A 18 -6.69 -0.56 12.44
C TYR A 18 -5.94 0.28 11.41
N MET A 19 -6.66 1.09 10.62
CA MET A 19 -6.07 1.84 9.50
C MET A 19 -4.99 2.80 9.96
N LYS A 20 -5.17 3.48 11.10
CA LYS A 20 -4.14 4.36 11.65
C LYS A 20 -2.81 3.66 11.91
N ASN A 21 -2.84 2.40 12.36
CA ASN A 21 -1.63 1.61 12.51
C ASN A 21 -1.17 1.00 11.17
N ALA A 22 -2.11 0.48 10.39
CA ALA A 22 -1.86 -0.28 9.18
C ALA A 22 -1.23 0.54 8.05
N LEU A 23 -1.61 1.82 7.94
CA LEU A 23 -0.96 2.76 7.02
C LEU A 23 0.53 2.95 7.31
N VAL A 24 0.96 2.76 8.57
CA VAL A 24 2.37 2.85 8.97
C VAL A 24 3.06 1.50 8.82
N SER A 25 2.42 0.41 9.28
CA SER A 25 3.03 -0.93 9.29
C SER A 25 3.22 -1.52 7.90
N CYS A 26 2.46 -1.06 6.89
CA CYS A 26 2.65 -1.49 5.50
C CYS A 26 4.00 -1.04 4.89
N GLY A 27 4.67 -0.07 5.52
CA GLY A 27 6.04 0.34 5.15
C GLY A 27 6.15 1.21 3.91
N TYR A 28 5.06 1.49 3.18
CA TYR A 28 5.13 2.25 1.92
C TYR A 28 5.48 3.72 2.10
N MET A 29 5.11 4.34 3.23
CA MET A 29 5.61 5.68 3.57
C MET A 29 7.14 5.70 3.65
N MET A 30 7.71 4.74 4.39
CA MET A 30 9.16 4.57 4.54
C MET A 30 9.81 4.26 3.19
N THR A 31 9.26 3.33 2.42
CA THR A 31 9.80 2.96 1.08
C THR A 31 9.84 4.16 0.15
N ALA A 32 8.77 4.94 0.08
CA ALA A 32 8.72 6.14 -0.76
C ALA A 32 9.77 7.16 -0.33
N THR A 33 9.89 7.46 0.97
CA THR A 33 10.88 8.41 1.49
C THR A 33 12.33 7.92 1.31
N THR A 34 12.61 6.67 1.64
CA THR A 34 13.97 6.11 1.57
C THR A 34 14.46 5.93 0.13
N SER A 35 13.55 5.68 -0.81
CA SER A 35 13.90 5.58 -2.23
C SER A 35 14.48 6.88 -2.82
N LEU A 36 14.25 8.02 -2.16
CA LEU A 36 14.80 9.32 -2.55
C LEU A 36 16.30 9.44 -2.26
N VAL A 37 16.85 8.64 -1.34
CA VAL A 37 18.27 8.75 -0.92
C VAL A 37 19.24 8.32 -2.03
N GLY A 38 18.80 7.44 -2.95
CA GLY A 38 19.61 6.93 -4.05
C GLY A 38 19.39 7.64 -5.39
N ILE A 39 18.77 8.83 -5.38
CA ILE A 39 18.47 9.62 -6.56
C ILE A 39 19.62 10.61 -6.82
N ASP A 40 20.03 10.78 -8.08
CA ASP A 40 21.15 11.67 -8.46
C ASP A 40 20.76 13.16 -8.38
N GLU A 41 19.47 13.46 -8.51
CA GLU A 41 18.90 14.80 -8.37
C GLU A 41 19.03 15.36 -6.96
N PHE A 42 19.25 16.67 -6.85
CA PHE A 42 19.28 17.37 -5.56
C PHE A 42 17.90 17.32 -4.88
N ILE A 43 17.88 16.89 -3.62
CA ILE A 43 16.69 16.85 -2.78
C ILE A 43 16.89 17.75 -1.58
N SER A 44 16.01 18.75 -1.44
CA SER A 44 16.09 19.70 -0.35
C SER A 44 15.61 19.09 0.96
N ARG A 45 16.05 19.67 2.09
CA ARG A 45 15.56 19.28 3.43
C ARG A 45 14.04 19.44 3.54
N GLU A 46 13.50 20.52 2.98
CA GLU A 46 12.05 20.81 2.98
C GLU A 46 11.27 19.74 2.22
N THR A 47 11.87 19.11 1.22
CA THR A 47 11.24 18.00 0.48
C THR A 47 11.13 16.75 1.36
N PHE A 48 12.18 16.42 2.13
CA PHE A 48 12.11 15.34 3.12
C PHE A 48 11.14 15.67 4.25
N GLU A 49 11.16 16.90 4.78
CA GLU A 49 10.21 17.37 5.79
C GLU A 49 8.77 17.28 5.27
N TRP A 50 8.54 17.62 4.00
CA TRP A 50 7.25 17.44 3.37
C TRP A 50 6.84 15.97 3.32
N MET A 51 7.71 15.05 2.88
CA MET A 51 7.43 13.60 2.82
C MET A 51 7.11 12.99 4.19
N ILE A 52 7.90 13.29 5.23
CA ILE A 52 7.71 12.71 6.57
C ILE A 52 6.49 13.26 7.31
N ASN A 53 5.97 14.43 6.89
CA ASN A 53 4.68 14.94 7.34
C ASN A 53 3.49 14.23 6.66
N VAL A 54 3.76 13.17 5.90
CA VAL A 54 2.78 12.24 5.32
C VAL A 54 1.70 12.99 4.54
N PRO A 55 2.05 13.67 3.44
CA PRO A 55 1.10 14.39 2.61
C PRO A 55 0.08 13.42 2.01
N LEU A 56 -1.06 13.94 1.55
CA LEU A 56 -2.18 13.11 1.08
C LEU A 56 -1.75 12.05 0.05
N ILE A 57 -0.85 12.37 -0.88
CA ILE A 57 -0.33 11.40 -1.85
C ILE A 57 0.43 10.23 -1.18
N VAL A 58 1.18 10.48 -0.10
CA VAL A 58 1.91 9.46 0.65
C VAL A 58 0.95 8.62 1.51
N GLN A 59 -0.11 9.23 2.06
CA GLN A 59 -1.19 8.49 2.71
C GLN A 59 -1.92 7.59 1.71
N ALA A 60 -2.23 8.12 0.53
CA ALA A 60 -2.94 7.42 -0.53
C ALA A 60 -2.19 6.17 -0.98
N ILE A 61 -0.87 6.22 -1.24
CA ILE A 61 -0.13 5.01 -1.62
C ILE A 61 -0.14 3.93 -0.53
N SER A 62 -0.12 4.35 0.74
CA SER A 62 -0.11 3.44 1.88
C SER A 62 -1.49 2.79 2.06
N ALA A 63 -2.55 3.55 1.80
CA ALA A 63 -3.92 3.06 1.78
C ALA A 63 -4.14 2.05 0.66
N ILE A 64 -3.75 2.39 -0.58
CA ILE A 64 -3.87 1.46 -1.72
C ILE A 64 -3.10 0.17 -1.41
N ASN A 65 -1.85 0.27 -0.93
CA ASN A 65 -1.08 -0.93 -0.61
C ASN A 65 -1.74 -1.79 0.47
N ARG A 66 -2.09 -1.20 1.62
CA ARG A 66 -2.65 -1.96 2.73
C ARG A 66 -3.98 -2.61 2.34
N ILE A 67 -4.88 -1.83 1.76
CA ILE A 67 -6.22 -2.32 1.42
C ILE A 67 -6.13 -3.45 0.38
N THR A 68 -5.34 -3.28 -0.68
CA THR A 68 -5.14 -4.34 -1.69
C THR A 68 -4.53 -5.60 -1.07
N CYS A 69 -3.53 -5.44 -0.20
CA CYS A 69 -2.91 -6.57 0.49
C CYS A 69 -3.92 -7.30 1.39
N ASP A 70 -4.75 -6.58 2.15
CA ASP A 70 -5.80 -7.20 2.99
C ASP A 70 -6.84 -7.93 2.15
N MET A 71 -7.39 -7.27 1.12
CA MET A 71 -8.40 -7.87 0.24
C MET A 71 -7.90 -9.16 -0.43
N THR A 72 -6.60 -9.22 -0.73
CA THR A 72 -5.98 -10.34 -1.42
C THR A 72 -5.53 -11.45 -0.46
N GLY A 73 -4.99 -11.08 0.69
CA GLY A 73 -4.28 -12.00 1.59
C GLY A 73 -5.10 -12.50 2.78
N HIS A 74 -6.16 -11.79 3.18
CA HIS A 74 -6.79 -12.01 4.48
C HIS A 74 -7.24 -13.46 4.71
N GLU A 75 -7.77 -14.16 3.68
CA GLU A 75 -8.22 -15.54 3.83
C GLU A 75 -7.09 -16.50 4.21
N VAL A 76 -5.90 -16.31 3.63
CA VAL A 76 -4.70 -17.09 3.95
C VAL A 76 -4.18 -16.68 5.32
N GLU A 77 -4.23 -15.40 5.65
CA GLU A 77 -3.82 -14.89 6.96
C GLU A 77 -4.70 -15.45 8.09
N GLN A 78 -6.01 -15.58 7.89
CA GLN A 78 -6.94 -16.17 8.87
C GLN A 78 -6.74 -17.69 9.08
N GLN A 79 -6.03 -18.38 8.18
CA GLN A 79 -5.68 -19.79 8.37
C GLN A 79 -4.49 -19.99 9.32
N ARG A 80 -3.78 -18.91 9.66
CA ARG A 80 -2.65 -18.90 10.62
C ARG A 80 -2.95 -17.95 11.76
N ALA A 81 -2.14 -17.98 12.82
CA ALA A 81 -2.23 -16.97 13.87
C ALA A 81 -1.82 -15.60 13.30
N HIS A 82 -2.80 -14.76 12.98
CA HIS A 82 -2.61 -13.42 12.43
C HIS A 82 -3.69 -12.47 12.98
N ILE A 83 -3.40 -11.18 12.97
CA ILE A 83 -4.39 -10.18 13.35
C ILE A 83 -5.56 -10.15 12.35
N PRO A 84 -6.77 -9.74 12.79
CA PRO A 84 -7.85 -9.38 11.88
C PRO A 84 -7.38 -8.29 10.92
N SER A 85 -7.60 -8.48 9.62
CA SER A 85 -7.33 -7.45 8.60
C SER A 85 -8.40 -6.37 8.62
N ILE A 86 -8.28 -5.35 7.76
CA ILE A 86 -9.36 -4.37 7.60
C ILE A 86 -10.69 -5.02 7.18
N ILE A 87 -10.65 -6.16 6.47
CA ILE A 87 -11.85 -6.91 6.06
C ILE A 87 -12.60 -7.42 7.28
N GLU A 88 -11.92 -8.14 8.18
CA GLU A 88 -12.54 -8.64 9.41
C GLU A 88 -12.96 -7.50 10.34
N CYS A 89 -12.16 -6.44 10.45
CA CYS A 89 -12.50 -5.28 11.27
C CYS A 89 -13.81 -4.64 10.78
N TYR A 90 -13.96 -4.44 9.47
CA TYR A 90 -15.14 -3.84 8.86
C TYR A 90 -16.40 -4.71 8.99
N MET A 91 -16.28 -6.00 8.68
CA MET A 91 -17.38 -6.94 8.84
C MET A 91 -17.85 -7.02 10.30
N LYS A 92 -16.93 -6.98 11.26
CA LYS A 92 -17.25 -7.01 12.69
C LYS A 92 -17.91 -5.71 13.16
N GLU A 93 -17.39 -4.56 12.72
CA GLU A 93 -17.87 -3.25 13.16
C GLU A 93 -19.25 -2.90 12.59
N TYR A 94 -19.47 -3.19 11.31
CA TYR A 94 -20.68 -2.80 10.59
C TYR A 94 -21.67 -3.94 10.35
N GLY A 95 -21.31 -5.19 10.69
CA GLY A 95 -22.14 -6.36 10.42
C GLY A 95 -22.30 -6.65 8.92
N ALA A 96 -21.38 -6.15 8.09
CA ALA A 96 -21.42 -6.26 6.64
C ALA A 96 -21.02 -7.66 6.16
N SER A 97 -21.54 -8.06 5.00
CA SER A 97 -21.05 -9.23 4.26
C SER A 97 -19.65 -8.99 3.70
N LYS A 98 -18.98 -10.07 3.31
CA LYS A 98 -17.66 -10.00 2.66
C LYS A 98 -17.74 -9.22 1.35
N GLU A 99 -18.80 -9.45 0.57
CA GLU A 99 -19.04 -8.81 -0.72
C GLU A 99 -19.24 -7.30 -0.58
N GLU A 100 -20.06 -6.87 0.40
CA GLU A 100 -20.26 -5.45 0.70
C GLU A 100 -18.94 -4.78 1.14
N THR A 101 -18.18 -5.48 1.98
CA THR A 101 -16.86 -5.03 2.45
C THR A 101 -15.89 -4.83 1.28
N TYR A 102 -15.86 -5.77 0.34
CA TYR A 102 -15.01 -5.68 -0.86
C TYR A 102 -15.41 -4.51 -1.77
N ILE A 103 -16.72 -4.31 -1.96
CA ILE A 103 -17.24 -3.18 -2.74
C ILE A 103 -16.82 -1.85 -2.11
N GLU A 104 -16.88 -1.74 -0.78
CA GLU A 104 -16.50 -0.51 -0.09
C GLU A 104 -15.00 -0.23 -0.23
N PHE A 105 -14.15 -1.22 0.03
CA PHE A 105 -12.71 -1.03 -0.06
C PHE A 105 -12.19 -0.84 -1.49
N GLN A 106 -12.88 -1.37 -2.50
CA GLN A 106 -12.59 -1.05 -3.90
C GLN A 106 -12.87 0.43 -4.21
N LYS A 107 -13.89 1.04 -3.61
CA LYS A 107 -14.14 2.49 -3.74
C LYS A 107 -13.04 3.28 -3.05
N GLU A 108 -12.60 2.87 -1.86
CA GLU A 108 -11.51 3.53 -1.14
C GLU A 108 -10.19 3.49 -1.91
N ILE A 109 -9.84 2.34 -2.50
CA ILE A 109 -8.69 2.24 -3.42
C ILE A 109 -8.85 3.22 -4.59
N THR A 110 -10.06 3.26 -5.19
CA THR A 110 -10.34 4.17 -6.32
C THR A 110 -10.21 5.64 -5.90
N ASN A 111 -10.63 6.02 -4.71
CA ASN A 111 -10.50 7.37 -4.17
C ASN A 111 -9.04 7.73 -3.90
N ALA A 112 -8.27 6.82 -3.31
CA ALA A 112 -6.84 7.04 -3.10
C ALA A 112 -6.07 7.21 -4.43
N TRP A 113 -6.44 6.49 -5.49
CA TRP A 113 -5.90 6.74 -6.84
C TRP A 113 -6.23 8.14 -7.37
N LYS A 114 -7.44 8.66 -7.11
CA LYS A 114 -7.80 10.03 -7.47
C LYS A 114 -6.97 11.05 -6.70
N ASP A 115 -6.68 10.79 -5.43
CA ASP A 115 -5.82 11.67 -4.62
C ASP A 115 -4.39 11.74 -5.17
N ILE A 116 -3.85 10.61 -5.63
CA ILE A 116 -2.55 10.58 -6.32
C ILE A 116 -2.59 11.42 -7.61
N ASN A 117 -3.63 11.24 -8.42
CA ASN A 117 -3.80 11.99 -9.67
C ASN A 117 -3.94 13.49 -9.41
N ASN A 118 -4.73 13.89 -8.41
CA ASN A 118 -4.91 15.28 -8.02
C ASN A 118 -3.59 15.92 -7.57
N ALA A 119 -2.78 15.20 -6.78
CA ALA A 119 -1.48 15.68 -6.34
C ALA A 119 -0.52 15.94 -7.52
N LEU A 120 -0.54 15.08 -8.54
CA LEU A 120 0.29 15.20 -9.75
C LEU A 120 -0.17 16.34 -10.67
N ILE A 121 -1.48 16.53 -10.82
CA ILE A 121 -2.08 17.51 -11.74
C ILE A 121 -2.02 18.92 -11.14
N PHE A 122 -2.52 19.09 -9.92
CA PHE A 122 -2.69 20.41 -9.32
C PHE A 122 -1.43 20.90 -8.61
N ARG A 123 -0.52 19.99 -8.26
CA ARG A 123 0.76 20.27 -7.57
C ARG A 123 0.60 21.35 -6.50
N PRO A 124 -0.20 21.13 -5.45
CA PRO A 124 -0.43 22.13 -4.41
C PRO A 124 0.83 22.47 -3.60
N THR A 125 1.99 21.88 -3.93
CA THR A 125 3.24 21.92 -3.18
C THR A 125 4.39 22.34 -4.11
N LYS A 126 5.50 22.85 -3.53
CA LYS A 126 6.70 23.22 -4.29
C LYS A 126 7.69 22.06 -4.48
N VAL A 127 7.27 20.81 -4.23
CA VAL A 127 8.17 19.67 -4.34
C VAL A 127 8.45 19.32 -5.81
N PRO A 128 9.64 18.81 -6.14
CA PRO A 128 9.96 18.40 -7.49
C PRO A 128 9.03 17.29 -8.01
N MET A 129 8.77 17.27 -9.32
CA MET A 129 7.87 16.28 -9.94
C MET A 129 8.36 14.84 -9.75
N PHE A 130 9.66 14.60 -9.87
CA PHE A 130 10.25 13.26 -9.72
C PHE A 130 9.96 12.64 -8.33
N VAL A 131 9.74 13.47 -7.30
CA VAL A 131 9.35 13.00 -5.96
C VAL A 131 7.93 12.46 -5.97
N LEU A 132 7.01 13.15 -6.64
CA LEU A 132 5.63 12.69 -6.80
C LEU A 132 5.56 11.45 -7.69
N GLU A 133 6.35 11.42 -8.77
CA GLU A 133 6.47 10.25 -9.65
C GLU A 133 7.02 9.04 -8.91
N ARG A 134 7.95 9.24 -7.97
CA ARG A 134 8.46 8.15 -7.14
C ARG A 134 7.35 7.52 -6.30
N VAL A 135 6.54 8.35 -5.65
CA VAL A 135 5.36 7.92 -4.89
C VAL A 135 4.37 7.18 -5.79
N LEU A 136 4.04 7.74 -6.96
CA LEU A 136 3.18 7.10 -7.96
C LEU A 136 3.72 5.72 -8.40
N ASN A 137 5.01 5.61 -8.65
CA ASN A 137 5.62 4.36 -9.11
C ASN A 137 5.59 3.28 -8.01
N CYS A 138 5.69 3.64 -6.73
CA CYS A 138 5.44 2.69 -5.64
C CYS A 138 4.02 2.10 -5.71
N ALA A 139 2.99 2.93 -5.95
CA ALA A 139 1.62 2.45 -6.12
C ALA A 139 1.47 1.52 -7.34
N ARG A 140 2.11 1.85 -8.47
CA ARG A 140 2.08 1.02 -9.68
C ARG A 140 2.76 -0.34 -9.50
N VAL A 141 3.90 -0.39 -8.81
CA VAL A 141 4.58 -1.65 -8.48
C VAL A 141 3.65 -2.53 -7.65
N MET A 142 3.00 -1.95 -6.65
CA MET A 142 2.05 -2.68 -5.80
C MET A 142 0.88 -3.23 -6.61
N ASP A 143 0.24 -2.40 -7.42
CA ASP A 143 -0.86 -2.80 -8.30
C ASP A 143 -0.48 -3.97 -9.21
N THR A 144 0.73 -3.89 -9.79
CA THR A 144 1.30 -4.96 -10.62
C THR A 144 1.52 -6.26 -9.85
N LEU A 145 2.09 -6.18 -8.64
CA LEU A 145 2.44 -7.36 -7.84
C LEU A 145 1.20 -8.06 -7.26
N TYR A 146 0.09 -7.35 -7.05
CA TYR A 146 -1.15 -7.90 -6.52
C TYR A 146 -2.19 -8.27 -7.58
N GLN A 147 -1.91 -8.00 -8.87
CA GLN A 147 -2.87 -8.18 -9.97
C GLN A 147 -3.44 -9.61 -10.08
N GLU A 148 -2.65 -10.63 -9.74
CA GLU A 148 -3.02 -12.05 -9.81
C GLU A 148 -2.93 -12.75 -8.44
N GLY A 149 -3.21 -12.02 -7.37
CA GLY A 149 -3.05 -12.50 -6.00
C GLY A 149 -1.77 -11.98 -5.34
N ASP A 150 -1.41 -12.50 -4.17
CA ASP A 150 -0.24 -12.01 -3.42
C ASP A 150 1.09 -12.42 -4.07
N GLY A 151 1.58 -11.59 -4.99
CA GLY A 151 2.84 -11.82 -5.68
C GLY A 151 4.10 -11.74 -4.80
N TYR A 152 4.01 -11.26 -3.56
CA TYR A 152 5.15 -11.23 -2.64
C TYR A 152 5.41 -12.60 -2.01
N THR A 153 4.35 -13.34 -1.69
CA THR A 153 4.47 -14.62 -0.96
C THR A 153 4.07 -15.83 -1.80
N ASN A 154 3.40 -15.61 -2.93
CA ASN A 154 2.89 -16.67 -3.80
C ASN A 154 3.44 -16.57 -5.22
N SER A 155 4.26 -17.55 -5.60
CA SER A 155 4.85 -17.63 -6.95
C SER A 155 3.94 -18.26 -8.00
N LYS A 156 2.67 -18.54 -7.69
CA LYS A 156 1.71 -19.15 -8.64
C LYS A 156 1.15 -18.15 -9.66
N GLY A 157 1.21 -16.85 -9.36
CA GLY A 157 0.82 -15.79 -10.29
C GLY A 157 1.94 -15.45 -11.29
N ASN A 158 1.69 -14.46 -12.15
CA ASN A 158 2.60 -14.08 -13.22
C ASN A 158 3.90 -13.36 -12.77
N VAL A 159 4.02 -12.93 -11.50
CA VAL A 159 5.20 -12.20 -10.99
C VAL A 159 6.51 -12.94 -11.24
N LYS A 160 6.52 -14.28 -11.12
CA LYS A 160 7.71 -15.09 -11.40
C LYS A 160 8.18 -14.96 -12.85
N ASN A 161 7.24 -14.93 -13.80
CA ASN A 161 7.56 -14.77 -15.21
C ASN A 161 8.04 -13.34 -15.49
N MET A 162 7.42 -12.34 -14.87
CA MET A 162 7.86 -10.94 -15.00
C MET A 162 9.32 -10.76 -14.55
N ILE A 163 9.69 -11.36 -13.42
CA ILE A 163 11.08 -11.35 -12.93
C ILE A 163 12.01 -12.01 -13.97
N ASN A 164 11.63 -13.15 -14.52
CA ASN A 164 12.42 -13.86 -15.52
C ASN A 164 12.65 -13.00 -16.77
N PHE A 165 11.58 -12.41 -17.32
CA PHE A 165 11.67 -11.55 -18.51
C PHE A 165 12.46 -10.25 -18.26
N LEU A 166 12.40 -9.68 -17.06
CA LEU A 166 13.05 -8.40 -16.76
C LEU A 166 14.52 -8.54 -16.34
N LEU A 167 14.88 -9.63 -15.66
CA LEU A 167 16.18 -9.72 -14.95
C LEU A 167 17.03 -10.93 -15.37
N VAL A 168 16.47 -11.89 -16.12
CA VAL A 168 17.18 -13.13 -16.48
C VAL A 168 17.33 -13.26 -17.99
N GLU A 169 16.25 -13.08 -18.75
CA GLU A 169 16.26 -13.22 -20.19
C GLU A 169 16.83 -11.97 -20.86
N SER A 170 17.76 -12.15 -21.81
CA SER A 170 18.22 -11.07 -22.67
C SER A 170 17.27 -10.87 -23.85
N ILE A 171 17.12 -9.62 -24.28
CA ILE A 171 16.47 -9.34 -25.56
C ILE A 171 17.52 -9.55 -26.66
N ASP A 172 17.24 -10.45 -27.60
CA ASP A 172 18.02 -10.55 -28.83
C ASP A 172 17.76 -9.29 -29.67
N VAL A 173 18.80 -8.47 -29.85
CA VAL A 173 18.77 -7.21 -30.62
C VAL A 173 19.51 -7.38 -31.93
#